data_AF-A0A8J5D2D3-F1
#
_entry.id   AF-A0A8J5D2D3-F1
#
_cell.length_a   1.000
_cell.length_b   1.000
_cell.length_c   1.000
_cell.angle_alpha   90.00
_cell.angle_beta   90.00
_cell.angle_gamma   90.00
#
_symmetry.space_group_name_H-M   'P 1'
#
loop_
_entity.id
_entity.type
_entity.pdbx_description
1 polymer ?
#
loop_
_entity_poly.entity_id
_entity_poly.type
_entity_poly.pdbx_seq_one_letter_code
_entity_poly.pdbx_strand_id
1 'polypeptide(L)'
;MISGWSPVSQALMGTLFTWGLTAAGSAVVFFLAGTKRKVLDGSLGFAAGVMTAASFWSLLAPAIELAESSGSYGAEGEWAFLPVAFGFLLGALFVYAADVFMNTYGIQSSSLIMGLQPDKKKVDDAGLFDAHTPFLHPGNSSE
;
A
#
# COMPACT_ATOMS: atom_id res chain seq x y z
N MET A 1 21.80 -2.80 24.97
CA MET A 1 20.99 -2.65 26.20
C MET A 1 21.58 -1.51 27.02
N ILE A 2 20.80 -0.51 27.38
CA ILE A 2 21.29 0.58 28.25
C ILE A 2 21.48 -0.01 29.65
N SER A 3 22.69 0.06 30.19
CA SER A 3 23.01 -0.45 31.53
C SER A 3 22.29 0.37 32.60
N GLY A 4 21.50 -0.29 33.46
CA GLY A 4 20.82 0.32 34.60
C GLY A 4 19.30 0.53 34.47
N TRP A 5 18.69 0.16 33.34
CA TRP A 5 17.23 0.27 33.12
C TRP A 5 16.59 -1.12 33.04
N SER A 6 15.37 -1.26 33.57
CA SER A 6 14.67 -2.54 33.51
C SER A 6 14.32 -2.91 32.05
N PRO A 7 14.40 -4.20 31.66
CA PRO A 7 14.02 -4.63 30.32
C PRO A 7 12.61 -4.20 29.92
N VAL A 8 11.70 -4.11 30.91
CA VAL A 8 10.32 -3.67 30.72
C VAL A 8 10.25 -2.19 30.35
N SER A 9 11.02 -1.31 30.98
CA SER A 9 11.01 0.12 30.65
C SER A 9 11.64 0.39 29.28
N GLN A 10 12.67 -0.38 28.91
CA GLN A 10 13.25 -0.32 27.56
C GLN A 10 12.27 -0.77 26.48
N ALA A 11 11.56 -1.87 26.71
CA ALA A 11 10.51 -2.34 25.80
C ALA A 11 9.38 -1.31 25.67
N LEU A 12 8.94 -0.72 26.79
CA LEU A 12 7.90 0.31 26.80
C LEU A 12 8.32 1.55 26.00
N MET A 13 9.53 2.07 26.21
CA MET A 13 10.07 3.18 25.43
C MET A 13 10.21 2.84 23.94
N GLY A 14 10.67 1.62 23.62
CA GLY A 14 10.75 1.15 22.24
C GLY A 14 9.38 1.11 21.56
N THR A 15 8.37 0.54 22.23
CA THR A 15 7.00 0.48 21.70
C THR A 15 6.37 1.86 21.53
N LEU A 16 6.52 2.76 22.51
CA LEU A 16 6.03 4.13 22.42
C LEU A 16 6.72 4.91 21.30
N PHE A 17 8.00 4.66 21.07
CA PHE A 17 8.74 5.25 19.96
C PHE A 17 8.20 4.78 18.60
N THR A 18 7.99 3.47 18.41
CA THR A 18 7.41 2.93 17.17
C THR A 18 5.99 3.45 16.91
N TRP A 19 5.16 3.53 17.95
CA TRP A 19 3.82 4.13 17.85
C TRP A 19 3.89 5.64 17.57
N GLY A 20 4.84 6.35 18.18
CA GLY A 20 5.09 7.75 17.93
C GLY A 20 5.49 8.04 16.48
N LEU A 21 6.35 7.21 15.89
CA LEU A 21 6.69 7.31 14.46
C LEU A 21 5.48 7.06 13.55
N THR A 22 4.61 6.11 13.92
CA THR A 22 3.36 5.83 13.18
C THR A 22 2.40 7.02 13.25
N ALA A 23 2.25 7.62 14.44
CA ALA A 23 1.44 8.81 14.64
C ALA A 23 2.01 10.01 13.88
N ALA A 24 3.34 10.20 13.90
CA ALA A 24 4.02 11.26 13.18
C ALA A 24 3.87 11.11 11.65
N GLY A 25 4.04 9.89 11.11
CA GLY A 25 3.84 9.61 9.69
C GLY A 25 2.38 9.86 9.25
N SER A 26 1.42 9.47 10.08
CA SER A 26 0.00 9.73 9.84
C SER A 26 -0.34 11.22 9.96
N ALA A 27 0.35 11.97 10.84
CA ALA A 27 0.13 13.40 11.02
C ALA A 27 0.44 14.21 9.75
N VAL A 28 1.40 13.76 8.95
CA VAL A 28 1.74 14.38 7.65
C VAL A 28 0.54 14.35 6.69
N VAL A 29 -0.37 13.37 6.80
CA VAL A 29 -1.57 13.25 5.96
C VAL A 29 -2.53 14.42 6.18
N PHE A 30 -2.59 15.02 7.37
CA PHE A 30 -3.44 16.19 7.63
C PHE A 30 -2.97 17.43 6.86
N PHE A 31 -1.67 17.57 6.59
CA PHE A 31 -1.13 18.63 5.75
C PHE A 31 -1.29 18.33 4.25
N LEU A 32 -1.44 17.05 3.90
CA LEU A 32 -1.69 16.56 2.52
C LEU A 32 -3.18 16.39 2.22
N ALA A 33 -4.08 16.80 3.13
CA ALA A 33 -5.53 16.70 2.96
C ALA A 33 -5.99 17.56 1.77
N GLY A 34 -6.18 16.92 0.62
CA GLY A 34 -6.45 17.58 -0.68
C GLY A 34 -5.59 17.06 -1.85
N THR A 35 -4.77 16.04 -1.62
CA THR A 35 -3.73 15.58 -2.53
C THR A 35 -4.21 14.78 -3.75
N LYS A 36 -3.56 15.01 -4.89
CA LYS A 36 -3.76 14.28 -6.16
C LYS A 36 -3.34 12.82 -6.01
N ARG A 37 -4.12 11.90 -6.57
CA ARG A 37 -3.91 10.43 -6.56
C ARG A 37 -2.45 9.98 -6.77
N LYS A 38 -1.69 10.69 -7.61
CA LYS A 38 -0.26 10.47 -7.87
C LYS A 38 0.64 10.47 -6.62
N VAL A 39 0.40 11.33 -5.65
CA VAL A 39 1.23 11.39 -4.42
C VAL A 39 0.85 10.26 -3.47
N LEU A 40 -0.42 9.86 -3.42
CA LEU A 40 -0.86 8.68 -2.68
C LEU A 40 -0.21 7.42 -3.27
N ASP A 41 -0.25 7.25 -4.59
CA ASP A 41 0.42 6.16 -5.29
C ASP A 41 1.94 6.18 -5.05
N GLY A 42 2.55 7.37 -5.00
CA GLY A 42 3.96 7.55 -4.64
C GLY A 42 4.28 7.12 -3.20
N SER A 43 3.43 7.47 -2.23
CA SER A 43 3.61 7.07 -0.83
C SER A 43 3.45 5.55 -0.63
N LEU A 44 2.50 4.92 -1.32
CA LEU A 44 2.30 3.47 -1.31
C LEU A 44 3.50 2.75 -1.93
N GLY A 45 4.03 3.26 -3.06
CA GLY A 45 5.24 2.74 -3.67
C GLY A 45 6.48 2.91 -2.79
N PHE A 46 6.62 4.04 -2.10
CA PHE A 46 7.72 4.28 -1.16
C PHE A 46 7.66 3.31 0.03
N ALA A 47 6.48 3.12 0.62
CA ALA A 47 6.29 2.17 1.73
C ALA A 47 6.62 0.74 1.29
N ALA A 48 6.16 0.32 0.11
CA ALA A 48 6.50 -0.98 -0.47
C ALA A 48 8.02 -1.12 -0.69
N GLY A 49 8.69 -0.07 -1.18
CA GLY A 49 10.13 -0.05 -1.38
C GLY A 49 10.93 -0.20 -0.07
N VAL A 50 10.60 0.58 0.97
CA VAL A 50 11.28 0.49 2.27
C VAL A 50 11.10 -0.90 2.89
N MET A 51 9.90 -1.47 2.81
CA MET A 51 9.60 -2.79 3.38
C MET A 51 10.37 -3.92 2.67
N THR A 52 10.46 -3.87 1.33
CA THR A 52 11.20 -4.88 0.55
C THR A 52 12.70 -4.79 0.78
N ALA A 53 13.27 -3.57 0.82
CA ALA A 53 14.68 -3.36 1.11
C ALA A 53 15.05 -3.86 2.52
N ALA A 54 14.29 -3.46 3.54
CA ALA A 54 14.53 -3.93 4.90
C ALA A 54 14.46 -5.47 5.00
N SER A 55 13.51 -6.09 4.28
CA SER A 55 13.41 -7.55 4.23
C SER A 55 14.65 -8.20 3.63
N PHE A 56 15.23 -7.65 2.55
CA PHE A 56 16.42 -8.21 1.92
C PHE A 56 17.67 -8.05 2.79
N TRP A 57 17.96 -6.82 3.25
CA TRP A 57 19.19 -6.52 4.00
C TRP A 57 19.14 -6.97 5.46
N SER A 58 17.99 -6.85 6.13
CA SER A 58 17.88 -7.17 7.56
C SER A 58 17.46 -8.61 7.83
N LEU A 59 16.82 -9.31 6.87
CA LEU A 59 16.41 -10.71 7.06
C LEU A 59 17.05 -11.66 6.06
N LEU A 60 16.99 -11.38 4.75
CA LEU A 60 17.39 -12.37 3.75
C LEU A 60 18.92 -12.59 3.71
N ALA A 61 19.70 -11.51 3.72
CA ALA A 61 21.16 -11.59 3.76
C ALA A 61 21.69 -12.34 5.00
N PRO A 62 21.30 -11.97 6.24
CA PRO A 62 21.74 -12.72 7.42
C PRO A 62 21.15 -14.15 7.45
N ALA A 63 19.96 -14.39 6.90
CA ALA A 63 19.40 -15.75 6.82
C ALA A 63 20.22 -16.69 5.92
N ILE A 64 20.81 -16.17 4.84
CA ILE A 64 21.70 -16.96 3.96
C ILE A 64 23.00 -17.28 4.71
N GLU A 65 23.61 -16.32 5.40
CA GLU A 65 24.81 -16.56 6.22
C GLU A 65 24.56 -17.60 7.34
N LEU A 66 23.39 -17.56 7.97
CA LEU A 66 22.95 -18.56 8.96
C LEU A 66 22.71 -19.94 8.34
N ALA A 67 22.21 -20.01 7.11
CA ALA A 67 21.99 -21.26 6.38
C ALA A 67 23.32 -21.88 5.88
N GLU A 68 24.30 -21.07 5.49
CA GLU A 68 25.65 -21.52 5.13
C GLU A 68 26.41 -22.06 6.34
N SER A 69 26.35 -21.36 7.48
CA SER A 69 27.07 -21.75 8.70
C SER A 69 26.50 -22.99 9.41
N SER A 70 25.25 -23.36 9.14
CA SER A 70 24.59 -24.52 9.77
C SER A 70 24.92 -25.87 9.10
N GLY A 71 25.67 -25.87 7.99
CA GLY A 71 26.33 -27.06 7.42
C GLY A 71 25.43 -28.23 6.99
N SER A 72 24.09 -28.09 7.06
CA SER A 72 23.13 -29.17 6.77
C SER A 72 22.84 -29.35 5.27
N TYR A 73 23.31 -28.45 4.41
CA TYR A 73 22.98 -28.43 2.97
C TYR A 73 24.24 -28.23 2.09
N GLY A 74 25.23 -29.11 2.27
CA GLY A 74 26.45 -29.20 1.44
C GLY A 74 27.72 -28.69 2.16
N ALA A 75 28.87 -29.32 1.87
CA ALA A 75 30.14 -29.07 2.56
C ALA A 75 30.71 -27.64 2.37
N GLU A 76 30.21 -26.87 1.39
CA GLU A 76 30.61 -25.47 1.14
C GLU A 76 29.42 -24.51 0.91
N GLY A 77 28.21 -24.85 1.38
CA GLY A 77 27.08 -23.89 1.39
C GLY A 77 26.37 -23.63 0.05
N GLU A 78 26.67 -24.38 -1.03
CA GLU A 78 26.07 -24.19 -2.37
C GLU A 78 24.54 -24.19 -2.39
N TRP A 79 23.87 -24.86 -1.44
CA TRP A 79 22.41 -24.98 -1.40
C TRP A 79 21.76 -24.14 -0.29
N ALA A 80 22.50 -23.24 0.35
CA ALA A 80 21.97 -22.40 1.45
C ALA A 80 20.84 -21.46 1.03
N PHE A 81 20.77 -21.09 -0.26
CA PHE A 81 19.67 -20.31 -0.81
C PHE A 81 18.34 -21.08 -0.84
N LEU A 82 18.37 -22.43 -0.88
CA LEU A 82 17.20 -23.27 -1.02
C LEU A 82 16.26 -23.21 0.19
N PRO A 83 16.70 -23.41 1.45
CA PRO A 83 15.83 -23.28 2.62
C PRO A 83 15.33 -21.84 2.82
N VAL A 84 16.16 -20.84 2.52
CA VAL A 84 15.78 -19.42 2.63
C VAL A 84 14.70 -19.06 1.61
N ALA A 85 14.88 -19.45 0.34
CA ALA A 85 13.88 -19.25 -0.71
C ALA A 85 12.58 -20.01 -0.43
N PHE A 86 12.68 -21.24 0.07
CA PHE A 86 11.51 -22.03 0.45
C PHE A 86 10.72 -21.37 1.59
N GLY A 87 11.42 -20.91 2.64
CA GLY A 87 10.80 -20.19 3.75
C GLY A 87 10.14 -18.88 3.30
N PHE A 88 10.82 -18.11 2.45
CA PHE A 88 10.29 -16.87 1.88
C PHE A 88 9.04 -17.13 1.02
N LEU A 89 9.08 -18.14 0.14
CA LEU A 89 7.94 -18.49 -0.72
C LEU A 89 6.76 -19.00 0.10
N LEU A 90 7.00 -19.83 1.11
CA LEU A 90 5.95 -20.30 2.02
C LEU A 90 5.32 -19.14 2.79
N GLY A 91 6.12 -18.18 3.26
CA GLY A 91 5.63 -16.95 3.90
C GLY A 91 4.81 -16.08 2.93
N ALA A 92 5.26 -15.91 1.70
CA ALA A 92 4.53 -15.17 0.67
C ALA A 92 3.18 -15.85 0.33
N LEU A 93 3.20 -17.18 0.20
CA LEU A 93 1.98 -17.98 -0.01
C LEU A 93 1.01 -17.87 1.17
N PHE A 94 1.53 -17.84 2.40
CA PHE A 94 0.71 -17.63 3.59
C PHE A 94 0.02 -16.27 3.59
N VAL A 95 0.74 -15.18 3.27
CA VAL A 95 0.14 -13.83 3.18
C VAL A 95 -0.89 -13.77 2.04
N TYR A 96 -0.60 -14.39 0.89
CA TYR A 96 -1.55 -14.48 -0.21
C TYR A 96 -2.82 -15.26 0.19
N ALA A 97 -2.66 -16.40 0.87
CA ALA A 97 -3.79 -17.18 1.37
C ALA A 97 -4.62 -16.38 2.39
N ALA A 98 -3.98 -15.59 3.26
CA ALA A 98 -4.67 -14.71 4.21
C ALA A 98 -5.47 -13.61 3.48
N ASP A 99 -4.92 -13.02 2.41
CA ASP A 99 -5.63 -12.04 1.58
C ASP A 99 -6.85 -12.67 0.87
N VAL A 100 -6.68 -13.86 0.29
CA VAL A 100 -7.77 -14.61 -0.35
C VAL A 100 -8.84 -15.00 0.66
N PHE A 101 -8.44 -15.43 1.86
CA PHE A 101 -9.36 -15.76 2.95
C PHE A 101 -10.14 -14.51 3.38
N MET A 102 -9.45 -13.38 3.58
CA MET A 102 -10.09 -12.12 3.91
C MET A 102 -11.06 -11.64 2.82
N ASN A 103 -10.72 -11.80 1.54
CA ASN A 103 -11.62 -11.46 0.44
C ASN A 103 -12.83 -12.41 0.32
N THR A 104 -12.64 -13.69 0.62
CA THR A 104 -13.69 -14.71 0.51
C THR A 104 -14.72 -14.62 1.65
N TYR A 105 -14.26 -14.34 2.87
CA TYR A 105 -15.13 -14.20 4.05
C TYR A 105 -15.50 -12.73 4.34
N GLY A 106 -14.79 -11.78 3.76
CA GLY A 106 -15.09 -10.36 3.80
C GLY A 106 -16.18 -10.00 2.80
N ILE A 107 -17.43 -10.05 3.27
CA ILE A 107 -18.62 -9.47 2.63
C ILE A 107 -18.33 -8.00 2.29
N GLN A 108 -17.78 -7.72 1.11
CA GLN A 108 -17.70 -6.36 0.61
C GLN A 108 -19.05 -5.98 0.03
N SER A 109 -19.70 -5.02 0.69
CA SER A 109 -20.87 -4.27 0.20
C SER A 109 -20.53 -3.38 -1.01
N SER A 110 -19.62 -3.78 -1.90
CA SER A 110 -19.36 -3.09 -3.17
C SER A 110 -20.63 -2.99 -4.03
N SER A 111 -21.61 -3.87 -3.80
CA SER A 111 -22.94 -3.85 -4.42
C SER A 111 -23.84 -2.70 -3.96
N LEU A 112 -23.61 -2.09 -2.78
CA LEU A 112 -24.41 -0.96 -2.28
C LEU A 112 -23.99 0.39 -2.90
N ILE A 113 -22.70 0.58 -3.24
CA ILE A 113 -22.21 1.80 -3.88
C ILE A 113 -22.56 1.81 -5.38
N MET A 114 -22.59 0.63 -6.02
CA MET A 114 -22.96 0.54 -7.44
C MET A 114 -24.47 0.70 -7.70
N GLY A 115 -25.32 0.38 -6.70
CA GLY A 115 -26.78 0.59 -6.76
C GLY A 115 -27.26 2.00 -6.34
N LEU A 116 -26.39 2.83 -5.75
CA LEU A 116 -26.70 4.20 -5.32
C LEU A 116 -26.15 5.28 -6.27
N GLN A 117 -25.61 4.89 -7.43
CA GLN A 117 -25.22 5.85 -8.45
C GLN A 117 -26.50 6.40 -9.12
N PRO A 118 -26.88 7.67 -8.91
CA PRO A 118 -27.98 8.25 -9.66
C PRO A 118 -27.61 8.22 -11.15
N ASP A 119 -28.51 7.63 -11.94
CA ASP A 119 -28.45 7.55 -13.40
C ASP A 119 -28.20 8.94 -13.99
N LYS A 120 -26.97 9.20 -14.47
CA LYS A 120 -26.55 10.51 -15.00
C LYS A 120 -27.44 11.00 -16.15
N LYS A 121 -28.11 10.08 -16.85
CA LYS A 121 -28.99 10.34 -18.00
C LYS A 121 -30.10 11.34 -17.68
N LYS A 122 -30.58 11.42 -16.43
CA LYS A 122 -31.69 12.31 -16.05
C LYS A 122 -31.28 13.77 -15.78
N VAL A 123 -29.99 14.04 -15.56
CA VAL A 123 -29.47 15.41 -15.33
C VAL A 123 -29.21 16.11 -16.66
N ASP A 124 -28.83 15.33 -17.68
CA ASP A 124 -28.50 15.81 -19.01
C ASP A 124 -29.75 16.24 -19.79
N ASP A 125 -30.86 15.50 -19.62
CA ASP A 125 -32.15 15.78 -20.29
C ASP A 125 -32.91 16.98 -19.68
N ALA A 126 -32.61 17.35 -18.44
CA ALA A 126 -33.28 18.45 -17.73
C ALA A 126 -32.55 19.79 -17.82
N GLY A 127 -31.30 19.82 -18.31
CA GLY A 127 -30.41 20.99 -18.28
C GLY A 127 -30.00 21.56 -19.64
N LEU A 128 -30.47 21.00 -20.76
CA LEU A 128 -30.05 21.38 -22.11
C LEU A 128 -31.17 22.08 -22.93
N PHE A 129 -31.95 22.96 -22.31
CA PHE A 129 -32.85 23.86 -23.06
C PHE A 129 -32.68 25.35 -22.71
N ASP A 130 -31.97 25.71 -21.64
CA ASP A 130 -31.86 27.12 -21.24
C ASP A 130 -30.48 27.41 -20.62
N ALA A 131 -29.54 27.85 -21.46
CA ALA A 131 -28.58 28.93 -21.14
C ALA A 131 -27.52 29.06 -22.24
N HIS A 132 -27.30 30.31 -22.68
CA HIS A 132 -26.20 30.81 -23.51
C HIS A 132 -26.33 30.81 -25.06
N THR A 133 -27.24 31.65 -25.55
CA THR A 133 -27.02 32.86 -26.41
C THR A 133 -25.56 33.29 -26.74
N PRO A 134 -25.28 34.38 -27.51
CA PRO A 134 -25.78 34.93 -28.80
C PRO A 134 -24.64 35.55 -29.66
N PHE A 135 -24.38 35.19 -30.93
CA PHE A 135 -23.46 36.01 -31.77
C PHE A 135 -23.84 36.05 -33.26
N LEU A 136 -23.94 37.30 -33.70
CA LEU A 136 -24.10 37.87 -35.03
C LEU A 136 -23.27 37.20 -36.14
N HIS A 137 -23.88 37.02 -37.32
CA HIS A 137 -23.19 37.24 -38.59
C HIS A 137 -24.16 37.90 -39.59
N PRO A 138 -23.92 39.15 -40.02
CA PRO A 138 -24.61 39.75 -41.16
C PRO A 138 -23.86 39.43 -42.46
N GLY A 139 -24.59 39.37 -43.58
CA GLY A 139 -24.09 39.24 -44.96
C GLY A 139 -24.03 37.79 -45.44
N ASN A 140 -24.36 37.43 -46.69
CA ASN A 140 -24.75 38.11 -47.92
C ASN A 140 -25.08 36.99 -48.94
N SER A 141 -25.85 37.31 -50.00
CA SER A 141 -25.87 36.71 -51.34
C SER A 141 -26.20 35.21 -51.45
N SER A 142 -27.43 34.83 -51.84
CA SER A 142 -27.99 34.83 -53.22
C SER A 142 -27.49 33.66 -54.07
N GLU A 143 -28.45 33.08 -54.81
CA GLU A 143 -28.27 32.10 -55.90
C GLU A 143 -28.13 30.62 -55.53
#